data_AF-A0AAN4IF76-F1
#
_entry.id   AF-A0AAN4IF76-F1
#
_cell.length_a   1.000
_cell.length_b   1.000
_cell.length_c   1.000
_cell.angle_alpha   90.00
_cell.angle_beta   90.00
_cell.angle_gamma   90.00
#
_symmetry.space_group_name_H-M   'P 1'
#
loop_
_entity.id
_entity.type
_entity.pdbx_description
1 polymer ?
#
loop_
_entity_poly.entity_id
_entity_poly.type
_entity_poly.pdbx_seq_one_letter_code
_entity_poly.pdbx_strand_id
1 'polypeptide(L)'
;MNKDNKEKNEIKEIEVNTTATPDIDSQKDMGNVSTVKEKKYKNTFRNMLNFIERHNAAITLLFSLMLIVVSVAQYSTYNRQANIASNANKLSQYEYRFEFYQKLESVQQTTATVMLNPKLDHEEFSELSFKILSLLRESKLLFNKDLSQNINNILSEHIEFLSYLNNEDIDKIDDDDYKNEMFKLNTNYTDFLNSDSFIEYLNINIIE
;
A
#
# COMPACT_ATOMS: atom_id res chain seq x y z
N MET A 1 -29.43 5.53 1.48
CA MET A 1 -30.39 6.13 2.43
C MET A 1 -29.79 5.98 3.83
N ASN A 2 -29.29 7.10 4.40
CA ASN A 2 -28.82 7.36 5.78
C ASN A 2 -27.86 6.36 6.47
N LYS A 3 -26.82 6.75 7.23
CA LYS A 3 -26.36 8.07 7.71
C LYS A 3 -24.93 7.90 8.24
N ASP A 4 -24.08 8.89 7.98
CA ASP A 4 -22.78 9.07 8.62
C ASP A 4 -22.90 9.10 10.15
N ASN A 5 -22.05 8.35 10.83
CA ASN A 5 -21.83 8.50 12.28
C ASN A 5 -20.40 8.99 12.50
N LYS A 6 -20.22 10.32 12.32
CA LYS A 6 -19.08 11.05 12.89
C LYS A 6 -19.47 11.45 14.31
N GLU A 7 -19.02 10.68 15.29
CA GLU A 7 -19.08 11.06 16.70
C GLU A 7 -18.12 12.22 16.95
N LYS A 8 -18.69 13.43 17.11
CA LYS A 8 -18.04 14.58 17.74
C LYS A 8 -18.05 14.35 19.25
N ASN A 9 -16.91 14.04 19.85
CA ASN A 9 -16.74 14.20 21.29
C ASN A 9 -16.29 15.63 21.58
N GLU A 10 -17.26 16.51 21.82
CA GLU A 10 -17.07 17.78 22.52
C GLU A 10 -16.85 17.49 24.02
N ILE A 11 -15.63 17.72 24.51
CA ILE A 11 -15.37 17.76 25.95
C ILE A 11 -15.72 19.17 26.42
N LYS A 12 -16.84 19.29 27.15
CA LYS A 12 -17.27 20.50 27.86
C LYS A 12 -16.41 20.69 29.11
N GLU A 13 -15.81 21.87 29.23
CA GLU A 13 -15.17 22.33 30.46
C GLU A 13 -16.21 22.44 31.58
N ILE A 14 -15.93 21.83 32.73
CA ILE A 14 -16.75 21.94 33.94
C ILE A 14 -16.19 23.11 34.75
N GLU A 15 -16.96 24.20 34.82
CA GLU A 15 -16.74 25.30 35.77
C GLU A 15 -16.93 24.78 37.20
N VAL A 16 -15.85 24.71 37.98
CA VAL A 16 -15.92 24.46 39.43
C VAL A 16 -16.06 25.80 40.14
N ASN A 17 -17.30 26.13 40.49
CA ASN A 17 -17.62 27.17 41.47
C ASN A 17 -17.17 26.72 42.87
N THR A 18 -16.18 27.39 43.45
CA THR A 18 -15.84 27.28 44.87
C THR A 18 -15.75 28.66 45.50
N THR A 19 -16.87 29.13 46.05
CA THR A 19 -16.87 30.18 47.08
C THR A 19 -17.97 29.88 48.11
N ALA A 20 -17.54 29.38 49.28
CA ALA A 20 -18.28 29.50 50.51
C ALA A 20 -17.31 30.04 51.56
N THR A 21 -17.50 31.29 51.97
CA THR A 21 -16.76 31.94 53.07
C THR A 21 -17.76 32.19 54.18
N PRO A 22 -17.51 31.81 55.44
CA PRO A 22 -18.43 32.10 56.53
C PRO A 22 -18.23 33.55 56.99
N ASP A 23 -19.36 34.22 57.25
CA ASP A 23 -19.43 35.52 57.93
C ASP A 23 -19.14 35.33 59.42
N ILE A 24 -18.15 36.05 59.96
CA ILE A 24 -18.09 36.42 61.39
C ILE A 24 -17.52 37.83 61.50
N ASP A 25 -18.41 38.77 61.82
CA ASP A 25 -18.10 40.06 62.41
C ASP A 25 -17.82 39.87 63.91
N SER A 26 -16.65 40.30 64.39
CA SER A 26 -16.60 41.08 65.64
C SER A 26 -15.23 41.70 65.92
N GLN A 27 -15.31 42.98 66.28
CA GLN A 27 -14.60 43.67 67.35
C GLN A 27 -13.35 44.51 67.04
N LYS A 28 -13.52 45.78 67.43
CA LYS A 28 -12.64 46.95 67.41
C LYS A 28 -11.34 46.78 68.19
N ASP A 29 -10.44 47.69 67.83
CA ASP A 29 -9.40 48.33 68.65
C ASP A 29 -8.03 47.65 68.71
N MET A 30 -7.10 48.15 67.88
CA MET A 30 -5.85 48.75 68.36
C MET A 30 -4.94 49.15 67.20
N GLY A 31 -4.47 50.39 67.23
CA GLY A 31 -3.10 50.70 66.86
C GLY A 31 -2.80 50.82 65.37
N ASN A 32 -2.61 52.07 64.95
CA ASN A 32 -1.97 52.48 63.70
C ASN A 32 -0.53 51.93 63.54
N VAL A 33 -0.31 50.62 63.40
CA VAL A 33 1.02 50.05 63.07
C VAL A 33 0.89 48.70 62.33
N SER A 34 0.21 48.63 61.18
CA SER A 34 0.33 47.42 60.32
C SER A 34 0.10 47.64 58.83
N THR A 35 -0.55 48.74 58.44
CA THR A 35 -1.02 48.94 57.05
C THR A 35 0.11 49.05 56.02
N VAL A 36 1.32 49.45 56.42
CA VAL A 36 2.48 49.55 55.51
C VAL A 36 3.16 48.19 55.28
N LYS A 37 3.22 47.31 56.29
CA LYS A 37 3.82 45.97 56.15
C LYS A 37 2.88 45.00 55.42
N GLU A 38 1.58 45.08 55.69
CA GLU A 38 0.56 44.26 55.02
C GLU A 38 0.42 44.60 53.53
N LYS A 39 0.40 45.90 53.18
CA LYS A 39 0.41 46.33 51.77
C LYS A 39 1.69 45.88 51.06
N LYS A 40 2.86 45.91 51.73
CA LYS A 40 4.10 45.38 51.16
C LYS A 40 4.00 43.87 50.91
N TYR A 41 3.58 43.08 51.90
CA TYR A 41 3.50 41.61 51.79
C TYR A 41 2.49 41.17 50.72
N LYS A 42 1.32 41.81 50.66
CA LYS A 42 0.29 41.55 49.64
C LYS A 42 0.78 41.92 48.23
N ASN A 43 1.59 42.99 48.11
CA ASN A 43 2.18 43.39 46.83
C ASN A 43 3.34 42.46 46.41
N THR A 44 4.17 42.00 47.36
CA THR A 44 5.24 41.02 47.09
C THR A 44 4.66 39.67 46.68
N PHE A 45 3.62 39.19 47.37
CA PHE A 45 2.94 37.93 47.05
C PHE A 45 2.25 38.00 45.69
N ARG A 46 1.57 39.12 45.37
CA ARG A 46 0.95 39.36 44.06
C ARG A 46 1.99 39.45 42.93
N ASN A 47 3.14 40.08 43.20
CA ASN A 47 4.26 40.12 42.24
C ASN A 47 4.88 38.74 42.03
N MET A 48 4.98 37.92 43.07
CA MET A 48 5.47 36.53 42.98
C MET A 48 4.48 35.65 42.20
N LEU A 49 3.17 35.81 42.43
CA LEU A 49 2.12 35.10 41.68
C LEU A 49 2.13 35.48 40.19
N ASN A 50 2.20 36.78 39.88
CA ASN A 50 2.34 37.27 38.50
C ASN A 50 3.64 36.79 37.83
N PHE A 51 4.73 36.63 38.59
CA PHE A 51 5.99 36.09 38.08
C PHE A 51 5.86 34.61 37.72
N ILE A 52 5.20 33.81 38.59
CA ILE A 52 4.92 32.39 38.36
C ILE A 52 4.00 32.21 37.15
N GLU A 53 2.93 32.99 37.04
CA GLU A 53 2.02 32.94 35.88
C GLU A 53 2.73 33.29 34.57
N ARG A 54 3.57 34.32 34.56
CA ARG A 54 4.38 34.68 33.38
C ARG A 54 5.40 33.60 33.03
N HIS A 55 6.03 32.97 34.02
CA HIS A 55 6.95 31.86 33.80
C HIS A 55 6.22 30.63 33.24
N ASN A 56 5.08 30.27 33.81
CA ASN A 56 4.25 29.18 33.28
C ASN A 56 3.81 29.47 31.85
N ALA A 57 3.33 30.68 31.55
CA ALA A 57 2.96 31.07 30.19
C ALA A 57 4.13 30.92 29.21
N ALA A 58 5.34 31.35 29.61
CA ALA A 58 6.55 31.20 28.78
C ALA A 58 6.92 29.72 28.56
N ILE A 59 6.84 28.90 29.61
CA ILE A 59 7.12 27.45 29.54
C ILE A 59 6.10 26.74 28.66
N THR A 60 4.81 27.04 28.82
CA THR A 60 3.74 26.46 27.98
C THR A 60 3.94 26.81 26.51
N LEU A 61 4.30 28.07 26.21
CA LEU A 61 4.58 28.51 24.83
C LEU A 61 5.77 27.76 24.23
N LEU A 62 6.82 27.52 25.04
CA LEU A 62 7.98 26.74 24.63
C LEU A 62 7.62 25.27 24.34
N PHE A 63 6.80 24.64 25.18
CA PHE A 63 6.27 23.29 24.92
C PHE A 63 5.39 23.24 23.66
N SER A 64 4.53 24.24 23.45
CA SER A 64 3.72 24.33 22.23
C SER A 64 4.58 24.45 20.97
N LEU A 65 5.67 25.23 21.02
CA LEU A 65 6.65 25.31 19.93
C LEU A 65 7.37 23.98 19.69
N MET A 66 7.78 23.29 20.76
CA MET A 66 8.38 21.95 20.63
C MET A 66 7.43 20.95 19.98
N LEU A 67 6.14 20.99 20.31
CA LEU A 67 5.13 20.12 19.69
C LEU A 67 5.06 20.35 18.17
N ILE A 68 5.11 21.61 17.72
CA ILE A 68 5.13 21.92 16.27
C ILE A 68 6.36 21.28 15.60
N VAL A 69 7.54 21.39 16.20
CA VAL A 69 8.77 20.79 15.67
C VAL A 69 8.64 19.26 15.58
N VAL A 70 8.11 18.63 16.64
CA VAL A 70 7.87 17.18 16.65
C VAL A 70 6.87 16.78 15.58
N SER A 71 5.79 17.54 15.38
CA SER A 71 4.80 17.28 14.32
C SER A 71 5.42 17.35 12.92
N VAL A 72 6.32 18.32 12.66
CA VAL A 72 7.03 18.42 11.38
C VAL A 72 7.97 17.22 11.18
N ALA A 73 8.72 16.83 12.22
CA ALA A 73 9.62 15.68 12.15
C ALA A 73 8.86 14.36 11.93
N GLN A 74 7.72 14.19 12.60
CA GLN A 74 6.83 13.05 12.41
C GLN A 74 6.25 13.03 10.99
N TYR A 75 5.75 14.16 10.49
CA TYR A 75 5.23 14.26 9.12
C TYR A 75 6.27 13.83 8.07
N SER A 76 7.51 14.33 8.18
CA SER A 76 8.60 13.93 7.30
C SER A 76 8.90 12.43 7.40
N THR A 77 8.91 11.88 8.61
CA THR A 77 9.16 10.46 8.86
C THR A 77 8.06 9.58 8.27
N TYR A 78 6.79 9.94 8.45
CA TYR A 78 5.66 9.23 7.85
C TYR A 78 5.71 9.27 6.33
N ASN A 79 6.05 10.41 5.74
CA ASN A 79 6.14 10.52 4.29
C ASN A 79 7.28 9.65 3.73
N ARG A 80 8.42 9.60 4.43
CA ARG A 80 9.52 8.69 4.08
C ARG A 80 9.11 7.23 4.19
N GLN A 81 8.39 6.84 5.24
CA GLN A 81 7.89 5.47 5.39
C GLN A 81 6.90 5.10 4.29
N ALA A 82 6.00 6.01 3.91
CA ALA A 82 5.07 5.82 2.80
C ALA A 82 5.79 5.60 1.47
N ASN A 83 6.85 6.38 1.20
CA ASN A 83 7.68 6.19 0.00
C ASN A 83 8.40 4.84 -0.01
N ILE A 84 8.97 4.41 1.13
CA ILE A 84 9.60 3.10 1.25
C ILE A 84 8.58 1.98 1.00
N ALA A 85 7.39 2.07 1.61
CA ALA A 85 6.33 1.09 1.41
C ALA A 85 5.83 1.05 -0.04
N SER A 86 5.68 2.21 -0.68
CA SER A 86 5.34 2.30 -2.10
C SER A 86 6.40 1.63 -2.98
N ASN A 87 7.68 1.87 -2.73
CA ASN A 87 8.77 1.26 -3.47
C ASN A 87 8.88 -0.25 -3.23
N ALA A 88 8.63 -0.71 -2.00
CA ALA A 88 8.58 -2.15 -1.69
C ALA A 88 7.41 -2.84 -2.41
N ASN A 89 6.23 -2.22 -2.47
CA ASN A 89 5.08 -2.74 -3.20
C ASN A 89 5.36 -2.79 -4.72
N LYS A 90 6.02 -1.78 -5.26
CA LYS A 90 6.50 -1.77 -6.65
C LYS A 90 7.46 -2.94 -6.92
N LEU A 91 8.46 -3.14 -6.07
CA LEU A 91 9.41 -4.24 -6.20
C LEU A 91 8.71 -5.61 -6.17
N SER A 92 7.80 -5.82 -5.22
CA SER A 92 7.03 -7.07 -5.14
C SER A 92 6.18 -7.31 -6.40
N GLN A 93 5.56 -6.27 -6.96
CA GLN A 93 4.84 -6.40 -8.23
C GLN A 93 5.77 -6.74 -9.41
N TYR A 94 6.99 -6.20 -9.42
CA TYR A 94 8.00 -6.57 -10.41
C TYR A 94 8.39 -8.05 -10.29
N GLU A 95 8.66 -8.53 -9.08
CA GLU A 95 9.00 -9.94 -8.83
C GLU A 95 7.90 -10.87 -9.37
N TYR A 96 6.62 -10.60 -9.05
CA TYR A 96 5.51 -11.41 -9.57
C TYR A 96 5.37 -11.37 -11.10
N ARG A 97 5.58 -10.22 -11.74
CA ARG A 97 5.54 -10.11 -13.20
C ARG A 97 6.72 -10.81 -13.86
N PHE A 98 7.89 -10.77 -13.24
CA PHE A 98 9.07 -11.47 -13.73
C PHE A 98 8.93 -12.99 -13.60
N GLU A 99 8.39 -13.49 -12.48
CA GLU A 99 8.03 -14.90 -12.33
C GLU A 99 7.01 -15.34 -13.39
N PHE A 100 6.02 -14.51 -13.69
CA PHE A 100 5.08 -14.77 -14.78
C PHE A 100 5.79 -14.89 -16.12
N TYR A 101 6.72 -13.97 -16.44
CA TYR A 101 7.52 -14.01 -17.65
C TYR A 101 8.31 -15.34 -17.75
N GLN A 102 8.99 -15.76 -16.69
CA GLN A 102 9.75 -17.01 -16.68
C GLN A 102 8.88 -18.24 -16.93
N LYS A 103 7.69 -18.29 -16.32
CA LYS A 103 6.72 -19.37 -16.56
C LYS A 103 6.25 -19.37 -18.02
N LEU A 104 6.01 -18.18 -18.59
CA LEU A 104 5.55 -18.04 -19.96
C LEU A 104 6.63 -18.45 -20.98
N GLU A 105 7.87 -18.03 -20.75
CA GLU A 105 9.04 -18.46 -21.52
C GLU A 105 9.22 -19.98 -21.47
N SER A 106 9.05 -20.59 -20.29
CA SER A 106 9.08 -22.05 -20.15
C SER A 106 7.99 -22.73 -20.97
N VAL A 107 6.77 -22.19 -21.00
CA VAL A 107 5.67 -22.73 -21.83
C VAL A 107 6.03 -22.63 -23.32
N GLN A 108 6.57 -21.50 -23.77
CA GLN A 108 7.02 -21.34 -25.16
C GLN A 108 8.12 -22.34 -25.52
N GLN A 109 9.11 -22.54 -24.65
CA GLN A 109 10.17 -23.54 -24.85
C GLN A 109 9.60 -24.96 -24.93
N THR A 110 8.58 -25.26 -24.12
CA THR A 110 7.88 -26.55 -24.23
C THR A 110 7.12 -26.65 -25.55
N THR A 111 6.44 -25.60 -26.04
CA THR A 111 5.83 -25.59 -27.39
C THR A 111 6.84 -25.91 -28.49
N ALA A 112 8.03 -25.30 -28.42
CA ALA A 112 9.12 -25.59 -29.36
C ALA A 112 9.63 -27.03 -29.25
N THR A 113 9.59 -27.63 -28.06
CA THR A 113 9.92 -29.05 -27.85
C THR A 113 8.83 -29.97 -28.42
N VAL A 114 7.56 -29.65 -28.19
CA VAL A 114 6.43 -30.42 -28.75
C VAL A 114 6.48 -30.36 -30.28
N MET A 115 6.88 -29.22 -30.87
CA MET A 115 7.07 -29.10 -32.33
C MET A 115 8.03 -30.17 -32.89
N LEU A 116 9.01 -30.64 -32.10
CA LEU A 116 9.94 -31.71 -32.47
C LEU A 116 9.39 -33.12 -32.17
N ASN A 117 8.53 -33.26 -31.15
CA ASN A 117 7.89 -34.52 -30.80
C ASN A 117 6.43 -34.30 -30.35
N PRO A 118 5.43 -34.60 -31.21
CA PRO A 118 4.03 -34.39 -30.89
C PRO A 118 3.49 -35.33 -29.80
N LYS A 119 4.19 -36.45 -29.49
CA LYS A 119 3.85 -37.33 -28.36
C LYS A 119 4.45 -36.79 -27.07
N LEU A 120 3.67 -35.96 -26.38
CA LEU A 120 3.85 -35.74 -24.95
C LEU A 120 3.36 -36.98 -24.19
N ASP A 121 4.06 -37.35 -23.13
CA ASP A 121 3.49 -38.32 -22.20
C ASP A 121 2.31 -37.69 -21.42
N HIS A 122 1.51 -38.52 -20.74
CA HIS A 122 0.36 -38.03 -19.98
C HIS A 122 0.72 -37.09 -18.83
N GLU A 123 1.91 -37.23 -18.25
CA GLU A 123 2.38 -36.41 -17.13
C GLU A 123 2.82 -35.03 -17.62
N GLU A 124 3.63 -34.99 -18.68
CA GLU A 124 4.07 -33.78 -19.39
C GLU A 124 2.88 -32.99 -19.94
N PHE A 125 1.88 -33.68 -20.53
CA PHE A 125 0.66 -33.04 -21.01
C PHE A 125 -0.12 -32.37 -19.88
N SER A 126 -0.29 -33.08 -18.76
CA SER A 126 -1.00 -32.59 -17.58
C SER A 126 -0.27 -31.40 -16.95
N GLU A 127 1.06 -31.49 -16.82
CA GLU A 127 1.89 -30.42 -16.28
C GLU A 127 1.84 -29.16 -17.15
N LEU A 128 1.96 -29.31 -18.48
CA LEU A 128 1.87 -28.20 -19.43
C LEU A 128 0.49 -27.54 -19.38
N SER A 129 -0.57 -28.34 -19.40
CA SER A 129 -1.95 -27.86 -19.28
C SER A 129 -2.17 -27.07 -17.99
N PHE A 130 -1.66 -27.58 -16.87
CA PHE A 130 -1.74 -26.89 -15.58
C PHE A 130 -0.97 -25.56 -15.58
N LYS A 131 0.24 -25.54 -16.15
CA LYS A 131 1.03 -24.30 -16.30
C LYS A 131 0.29 -23.26 -17.11
N ILE A 132 -0.29 -23.64 -18.24
CA ILE A 132 -1.06 -22.72 -19.10
C ILE A 132 -2.30 -22.19 -18.38
N LEU A 133 -3.04 -23.04 -17.67
CA LEU A 133 -4.20 -22.62 -16.86
C LEU A 133 -3.80 -21.67 -15.71
N SER A 134 -2.65 -21.91 -15.07
CA SER A 134 -2.12 -21.00 -14.05
C SER A 134 -1.81 -19.62 -14.66
N LEU A 135 -1.14 -19.60 -15.81
CA LEU A 135 -0.83 -18.36 -16.53
C LEU A 135 -2.09 -17.60 -16.96
N LEU A 136 -3.12 -18.30 -17.46
CA LEU A 136 -4.42 -17.69 -17.79
C LEU A 136 -5.07 -16.96 -16.60
N ARG A 137 -4.90 -17.52 -15.40
CA ARG A 137 -5.40 -16.91 -14.16
C ARG A 137 -4.52 -15.76 -13.70
N GLU A 138 -3.22 -15.96 -13.67
CA GLU A 138 -2.23 -14.99 -13.22
C GLU A 138 -2.23 -13.73 -14.10
N SER A 139 -2.41 -13.89 -15.42
CA SER A 139 -2.40 -12.75 -16.35
C SER A 139 -3.45 -11.69 -16.01
N LYS A 140 -4.65 -12.13 -15.60
CA LYS A 140 -5.78 -11.25 -15.24
C LYS A 140 -5.54 -10.49 -13.93
N LEU A 141 -4.64 -11.00 -13.08
CA LEU A 141 -4.30 -10.40 -11.80
C LEU A 141 -3.11 -9.43 -11.92
N LEU A 142 -2.16 -9.75 -12.81
CA LEU A 142 -0.88 -9.05 -12.90
C LEU A 142 -0.85 -7.93 -13.95
N PHE A 143 -1.69 -8.02 -14.98
CA PHE A 143 -1.69 -7.09 -16.11
C PHE A 143 -3.03 -6.36 -16.28
N ASN A 144 -3.00 -5.27 -17.04
CA ASN A 144 -4.22 -4.61 -17.47
C ASN A 144 -5.04 -5.52 -18.39
N LYS A 145 -6.27 -5.10 -18.67
CA LYS A 145 -7.20 -5.86 -19.51
C LYS A 145 -6.62 -6.20 -20.87
N ASP A 146 -5.95 -5.25 -21.52
CA ASP A 146 -5.48 -5.42 -22.89
C ASP A 146 -4.34 -6.44 -22.99
N LEU A 147 -3.30 -6.32 -22.15
CA LEU A 147 -2.21 -7.30 -22.10
C LEU A 147 -2.68 -8.66 -21.64
N SER A 148 -3.54 -8.71 -20.61
CA SER A 148 -4.13 -9.95 -20.14
C SER A 148 -4.92 -10.63 -21.25
N GLN A 149 -5.70 -9.88 -22.03
CA GLN A 149 -6.49 -10.43 -23.12
C GLN A 149 -5.61 -10.94 -24.26
N ASN A 150 -4.56 -10.20 -24.62
CA ASN A 150 -3.60 -10.63 -25.64
C ASN A 150 -2.94 -11.96 -25.27
N ILE A 151 -2.38 -12.08 -24.06
CA ILE A 151 -1.74 -13.34 -23.67
C ILE A 151 -2.73 -14.47 -23.43
N ASN A 152 -3.93 -14.15 -22.94
CA ASN A 152 -4.96 -15.17 -22.75
C ASN A 152 -5.42 -15.77 -24.07
N ASN A 153 -5.50 -14.99 -25.15
CA ASN A 153 -5.84 -15.54 -26.47
C ASN A 153 -4.81 -16.59 -26.90
N ILE A 154 -3.51 -16.28 -26.79
CA ILE A 154 -2.42 -17.19 -27.15
C ILE A 154 -2.46 -18.46 -26.28
N LEU A 155 -2.62 -18.30 -24.96
CA LEU A 155 -2.69 -19.43 -24.02
C LEU A 155 -3.94 -20.30 -24.25
N SER A 156 -5.08 -19.69 -24.61
CA SER A 156 -6.30 -20.41 -24.95
C SER A 156 -6.15 -21.20 -26.25
N GLU A 157 -5.59 -20.59 -27.31
CA GLU A 157 -5.26 -21.29 -28.55
C GLU A 157 -4.33 -22.48 -28.29
N HIS A 158 -3.35 -22.32 -27.40
CA HIS A 158 -2.43 -23.41 -27.03
C HIS A 158 -3.15 -24.56 -26.29
N ILE A 159 -4.08 -24.28 -25.37
CA ILE A 159 -4.89 -25.34 -24.72
C ILE A 159 -5.78 -26.06 -25.73
N GLU A 160 -6.42 -25.33 -26.64
CA GLU A 160 -7.27 -25.92 -27.68
C GLU A 160 -6.45 -26.86 -28.57
N PHE A 161 -5.26 -26.42 -28.97
CA PHE A 161 -4.32 -27.22 -29.74
C PHE A 161 -3.85 -28.48 -28.99
N LEU A 162 -3.47 -28.35 -27.71
CA LEU A 162 -3.14 -29.51 -26.88
C LEU A 162 -4.32 -30.49 -26.75
N SER A 163 -5.53 -29.96 -26.60
CA SER A 163 -6.74 -30.79 -26.55
C SER A 163 -7.01 -31.52 -27.86
N TYR A 164 -6.71 -30.90 -29.01
CA TYR A 164 -6.77 -31.55 -30.32
C TYR A 164 -5.76 -32.71 -30.39
N LEU A 165 -4.50 -32.47 -30.02
CA LEU A 165 -3.45 -33.51 -30.02
C LEU A 165 -3.77 -34.71 -29.13
N ASN A 166 -4.39 -34.48 -27.96
CA ASN A 166 -4.71 -35.58 -27.03
C ASN A 166 -5.95 -36.39 -27.44
N ASN A 167 -6.82 -35.84 -28.28
CA ASN A 167 -8.06 -36.50 -28.71
C ASN A 167 -7.96 -37.15 -30.10
N GLU A 168 -7.00 -36.73 -30.93
CA GLU A 168 -6.78 -37.34 -32.24
C GLU A 168 -5.77 -38.48 -32.20
N ASP A 169 -6.01 -39.49 -33.03
CA ASP A 169 -5.04 -40.55 -33.27
C ASP A 169 -3.86 -39.92 -34.03
N ILE A 170 -2.64 -40.08 -33.54
CA ILE A 170 -1.46 -39.40 -34.11
C ILE A 170 -1.22 -39.74 -35.58
N ASP A 171 -1.63 -40.93 -36.01
CA ASP A 171 -1.52 -41.36 -37.40
C ASP A 171 -2.54 -40.65 -38.33
N LYS A 172 -3.44 -39.81 -37.78
CA LYS A 172 -4.45 -39.02 -38.49
C LYS A 172 -4.21 -37.52 -38.45
N ILE A 173 -3.24 -37.06 -37.66
CA ILE A 173 -2.88 -35.64 -37.59
C ILE A 173 -2.17 -35.29 -38.90
N ASP A 174 -2.70 -34.31 -39.62
CA ASP A 174 -2.05 -33.78 -40.81
C ASP A 174 -0.77 -33.03 -40.40
N ASP A 175 0.37 -33.47 -40.94
CA ASP A 175 1.70 -32.96 -40.57
C ASP A 175 1.90 -31.50 -40.98
N ASP A 176 1.25 -31.03 -42.05
CA ASP A 176 1.32 -29.65 -42.49
C ASP A 176 0.47 -28.74 -41.58
N ASP A 177 -0.75 -29.15 -41.26
CA ASP A 177 -1.62 -28.41 -40.32
C ASP A 177 -0.99 -28.33 -38.92
N TYR A 178 -0.41 -29.43 -38.44
CA TYR A 178 0.32 -29.47 -37.17
C TYR A 178 1.48 -28.47 -37.13
N LYS A 179 2.35 -28.48 -38.15
CA LYS A 179 3.50 -27.58 -38.23
C LYS A 179 3.06 -26.12 -38.32
N ASN A 180 1.99 -25.84 -39.06
CA ASN A 180 1.44 -24.49 -39.20
C ASN A 180 0.93 -23.95 -37.86
N GLU A 181 0.14 -24.73 -37.11
CA GLU A 181 -0.34 -24.31 -35.79
C GLU A 181 0.80 -24.13 -34.79
N MET A 182 1.81 -25.00 -34.80
CA MET A 182 2.98 -24.85 -33.94
C MET A 182 3.82 -23.62 -34.28
N PHE A 183 4.05 -23.37 -35.56
CA PHE A 183 4.76 -22.18 -36.01
C PHE A 183 4.02 -20.92 -35.57
N LYS A 184 2.69 -20.89 -35.81
CA LYS A 184 1.82 -19.79 -35.39
C LYS A 184 1.87 -19.56 -33.87
N LEU A 185 1.72 -20.61 -33.06
CA LEU A 185 1.79 -20.50 -31.60
C LEU A 185 3.14 -19.94 -31.14
N ASN A 186 4.24 -20.46 -31.67
CA ASN A 186 5.58 -19.98 -31.31
C ASN A 186 5.83 -18.52 -31.74
N THR A 187 5.36 -18.14 -32.94
CA THR A 187 5.41 -16.74 -33.40
C THR A 187 4.57 -15.85 -32.49
N ASN A 188 3.35 -16.23 -32.15
CA ASN A 188 2.48 -15.46 -31.27
C ASN A 188 3.11 -15.24 -29.88
N TYR A 189 3.70 -16.27 -29.28
CA TYR A 189 4.44 -16.12 -28.02
C TYR A 189 5.63 -15.16 -28.19
N THR A 190 6.42 -15.32 -29.24
CA THR A 190 7.58 -14.47 -29.52
C THR A 190 7.16 -13.01 -29.69
N ASP A 191 6.11 -12.75 -30.46
CA ASP A 191 5.61 -11.40 -30.73
C ASP A 191 5.06 -10.76 -29.46
N PHE A 192 4.38 -11.53 -28.60
CA PHE A 192 3.92 -11.03 -27.30
C PHE A 192 5.09 -10.67 -26.38
N LEU A 193 6.06 -11.58 -26.20
CA LEU A 193 7.19 -11.38 -25.30
C LEU A 193 8.10 -10.22 -25.75
N ASN A 194 8.16 -9.96 -27.07
CA ASN A 194 8.92 -8.85 -27.64
C ASN A 194 8.06 -7.60 -27.91
N SER A 195 6.78 -7.59 -27.53
CA SER A 195 5.92 -6.44 -27.75
C SER A 195 6.34 -5.27 -26.86
N ASP A 196 6.35 -4.06 -27.43
CA ASP A 196 6.67 -2.82 -26.69
C ASP A 196 5.80 -2.68 -25.43
N SER A 197 4.51 -3.01 -25.54
CA SER A 197 3.57 -2.95 -24.42
C SER A 197 3.94 -3.91 -23.29
N PHE A 198 4.38 -5.14 -23.60
CA PHE A 198 4.77 -6.10 -22.59
C PHE A 198 6.12 -5.74 -21.96
N ILE A 199 7.10 -5.32 -22.78
CA ILE A 199 8.41 -4.84 -22.33
C ILE A 199 8.25 -3.62 -21.42
N GLU A 200 7.41 -2.66 -21.79
CA GLU A 200 7.09 -1.50 -20.95
C GLU A 200 6.52 -1.95 -19.60
N TYR A 201 5.63 -2.96 -19.59
CA TYR A 201 5.03 -3.50 -18.37
C TYR A 201 6.01 -4.22 -17.43
N LEU A 202 7.05 -4.85 -17.99
CA LEU A 202 8.19 -5.36 -17.23
C LEU A 202 9.06 -4.21 -16.70
N ASN A 203 9.20 -3.13 -17.48
CA ASN A 203 10.08 -2.00 -17.19
C ASN A 203 9.49 -0.90 -16.28
N ILE A 204 8.21 -0.98 -15.86
CA ILE A 204 7.54 0.06 -15.03
C ILE A 204 8.28 0.33 -13.70
N ASN A 205 9.22 -0.53 -13.30
CA ASN A 205 10.03 -0.38 -12.09
C ASN A 205 11.55 -0.34 -12.36
N ILE A 206 12.03 0.27 -13.45
CA ILE A 206 13.37 0.86 -13.38
C ILE A 206 13.31 1.84 -12.20
N ILE A 207 13.89 1.42 -11.07
CA ILE A 207 13.96 2.19 -9.85
C ILE A 207 14.76 3.44 -10.19
N GLU A 208 14.09 4.57 -10.40
CA GLU A 208 14.69 5.90 -10.21
C GLU A 208 14.75 6.24 -8.72
#